data_AF-A0A938SFE6-F1
#
_entry.id   AF-A0A938SFE6-F1
#
_cell.length_a   1.000
_cell.length_b   1.000
_cell.length_c   1.000
_cell.angle_alpha   90.00
_cell.angle_beta   90.00
_cell.angle_gamma   90.00
#
_symmetry.space_group_name_H-M   'P 1'
#
loop_
_entity.id
_entity.type
_entity.pdbx_description
1 polymer ?
#
loop_
_entity_poly.entity_id
_entity_poly.type
_entity_poly.pdbx_seq_one_letter_code
_entity_poly.pdbx_strand_id
1 'polypeptide(L)'
;MLANSGFEVDSNNDGQPDGWDFAWEFTHSGDDPKVQKKQKPDYGLDEKVVHSGKRSVRIAVSRREDDGLYRQVVTRLVPGTKLYRLSAWVKTEGVANGDARVIAAYYGSAPGSKAPAEKKWLAADYNAIRVSKDSDWQFLCSLLEPPPGTADIRIALWVNFNYAGPCKAWFDDLSLTATDLQEAPPLAHL
;
A
#
# COMPACT_ATOMS: atom_id res chain seq x y z
N MET A 1 -11.07 -5.92 7.15
CA MET A 1 -9.97 -6.78 6.65
C MET A 1 -9.72 -6.49 5.19
N LEU A 2 -8.53 -6.79 4.67
CA LEU A 2 -8.20 -6.61 3.27
C LEU A 2 -8.94 -7.65 2.41
N ALA A 3 -9.49 -7.23 1.28
CA ALA A 3 -10.06 -8.11 0.28
C ALA A 3 -9.01 -8.46 -0.78
N ASN A 4 -9.09 -9.67 -1.33
CA ASN A 4 -8.18 -10.16 -2.37
C ASN A 4 -6.70 -9.89 -2.06
N SER A 5 -6.28 -10.23 -0.84
CA SER A 5 -4.99 -9.80 -0.32
C SER A 5 -3.81 -10.67 -0.77
N GLY A 6 -4.08 -11.85 -1.35
CA GLY A 6 -3.14 -12.64 -2.14
C GLY A 6 -3.36 -12.50 -3.65
N PHE A 7 -4.14 -11.52 -4.10
CA PHE A 7 -4.25 -11.13 -5.52
C PHE A 7 -4.73 -12.20 -6.52
N GLU A 8 -5.39 -13.25 -6.04
CA GLU A 8 -5.86 -14.36 -6.87
C GLU A 8 -7.10 -14.04 -7.71
N VAL A 9 -7.85 -13.00 -7.35
CA VAL A 9 -9.13 -12.66 -8.00
C VAL A 9 -8.94 -11.55 -9.03
N ASP A 10 -9.27 -11.85 -10.28
CA ASP A 10 -9.42 -10.92 -11.42
C ASP A 10 -10.61 -11.43 -12.25
N SER A 11 -11.82 -11.10 -11.78
CA SER A 11 -13.06 -11.65 -12.35
C SER A 11 -13.45 -10.96 -13.64
N ASN A 12 -12.98 -9.73 -13.85
CA ASN A 12 -13.25 -8.94 -15.06
C ASN A 12 -12.15 -9.13 -16.13
N ASN A 13 -11.09 -9.86 -15.81
CA ASN A 13 -9.96 -10.18 -16.69
C ASN A 13 -9.29 -8.92 -17.26
N ASP A 14 -9.17 -7.88 -16.42
CA ASP A 14 -8.52 -6.61 -16.76
C ASP A 14 -7.02 -6.59 -16.42
N GLY A 15 -6.51 -7.69 -15.83
CA GLY A 15 -5.12 -7.83 -15.43
C GLY A 15 -4.78 -7.12 -14.11
N GLN A 16 -5.79 -6.68 -13.36
CA GLN A 16 -5.65 -6.03 -12.05
C GLN A 16 -6.33 -6.88 -10.96
N PRO A 17 -5.84 -6.80 -9.71
CA PRO A 17 -6.52 -7.48 -8.61
C PRO A 17 -7.85 -6.82 -8.27
N ASP A 18 -8.94 -7.60 -8.32
CA ASP A 18 -10.26 -7.16 -7.91
C ASP A 18 -10.25 -6.58 -6.48
N GLY A 19 -10.90 -5.43 -6.29
CA GLY A 19 -10.97 -4.74 -5.00
C GLY A 19 -9.76 -3.86 -4.68
N TRP A 20 -8.82 -3.69 -5.61
CA TRP A 20 -7.71 -2.75 -5.50
C TRP A 20 -7.74 -1.74 -6.65
N ASP A 21 -7.60 -0.46 -6.32
CA ASP A 21 -7.53 0.60 -7.33
C ASP A 21 -6.08 0.94 -7.65
N PHE A 22 -5.73 1.00 -8.93
CA PHE A 22 -4.43 1.52 -9.36
C PHE A 22 -4.47 3.02 -9.63
N ALA A 23 -3.41 3.74 -9.25
CA ALA A 23 -3.21 5.14 -9.56
C ALA A 23 -1.72 5.44 -9.83
N TRP A 24 -1.46 6.35 -10.77
CA TRP A 24 -0.11 6.80 -11.13
C TRP A 24 -0.05 8.27 -11.56
N GLU A 25 -1.11 8.83 -12.15
CA GLU A 25 -1.10 10.22 -12.63
C GLU A 25 -1.10 11.26 -11.50
N PHE A 26 -1.89 11.02 -10.46
CA PHE A 26 -2.10 11.93 -9.33
C PHE A 26 -1.97 11.15 -8.02
N THR A 27 -0.74 10.87 -7.63
CA THR A 27 -0.44 10.07 -6.44
C THR A 27 -0.10 10.97 -5.26
N HIS A 28 0.48 12.15 -5.52
CA HIS A 28 0.73 13.19 -4.52
C HIS A 28 -0.26 14.35 -4.65
N SER A 29 -0.57 15.00 -3.52
CA SER A 29 -1.44 16.19 -3.49
C SER A 29 -0.87 17.39 -4.25
N GLY A 30 0.44 17.39 -4.52
CA GLY A 30 1.14 18.44 -5.26
C GLY A 30 1.43 18.10 -6.72
N ASP A 31 0.98 16.94 -7.22
CA ASP A 31 1.21 16.57 -8.62
C ASP A 31 0.45 17.55 -9.54
N ASP A 32 1.20 18.30 -10.37
CA ASP A 32 0.68 19.16 -11.41
C ASP A 32 1.15 18.64 -12.79
N PRO A 33 0.25 18.20 -13.68
CA PRO A 33 0.61 17.64 -14.98
C PRO A 33 1.28 18.65 -15.92
N LYS A 34 1.17 19.96 -15.63
CA LYS A 34 1.88 21.01 -16.36
C LYS A 34 3.35 21.12 -15.92
N VAL A 35 3.64 20.72 -14.69
CA VAL A 35 4.99 20.80 -14.08
C VAL A 35 5.71 19.47 -14.17
N GLN A 36 5.04 18.36 -13.88
CA GLN A 36 5.61 17.01 -13.86
C GLN A 36 4.93 16.13 -14.92
N LYS A 37 5.68 15.75 -15.95
CA LYS A 37 5.22 14.80 -16.97
C LYS A 37 5.54 13.38 -16.54
N LYS A 38 4.63 12.78 -15.78
CA LYS A 38 4.72 11.37 -15.37
C LYS A 38 4.45 10.45 -16.56
N GLN A 39 5.05 9.28 -16.55
CA GLN A 39 4.77 8.19 -17.47
C GLN A 39 4.08 7.06 -16.71
N LYS A 40 3.16 6.39 -17.40
CA LYS A 40 2.47 5.23 -16.86
C LYS A 40 3.51 4.14 -16.54
N PRO A 41 3.63 3.69 -15.28
CA PRO A 41 4.51 2.58 -14.96
C PRO A 41 3.94 1.29 -15.54
N ASP A 42 4.77 0.26 -15.59
CA ASP A 42 4.31 -1.07 -15.95
C ASP A 42 3.77 -1.77 -14.68
N TYR A 43 2.51 -2.17 -14.68
CA TYR A 43 1.82 -2.72 -13.51
C TYR A 43 0.84 -3.81 -13.91
N GLY A 44 0.37 -4.56 -12.92
CA GLY A 44 -0.66 -5.59 -13.11
C GLY A 44 -0.42 -6.79 -12.21
N LEU A 45 -1.21 -7.83 -12.44
CA LEU A 45 -0.95 -9.15 -11.90
C LEU A 45 0.25 -9.80 -12.61
N ASP A 46 1.02 -10.58 -11.87
CA ASP A 46 2.13 -11.39 -12.39
C ASP A 46 1.90 -12.86 -12.00
N GLU A 47 1.86 -13.74 -13.01
CA GLU A 47 1.65 -15.18 -12.82
C GLU A 47 2.96 -15.99 -12.79
N LYS A 48 4.11 -15.32 -12.94
CA LYS A 48 5.44 -15.97 -12.97
C LYS A 48 6.25 -15.67 -11.72
N VAL A 49 6.15 -14.44 -11.21
CA VAL A 49 6.83 -14.03 -9.99
C VAL A 49 5.79 -13.94 -8.88
N VAL A 50 5.65 -15.01 -8.12
CA VAL A 50 4.62 -15.18 -7.08
C VAL A 50 5.27 -15.62 -5.78
N HIS A 51 4.73 -15.20 -4.64
CA HIS A 51 5.16 -15.75 -3.35
C HIS A 51 4.35 -17.01 -3.05
N SER A 52 3.02 -16.91 -3.16
CA SER A 52 2.11 -18.04 -3.02
C SER A 52 0.99 -17.98 -4.07
N GLY A 53 0.11 -18.98 -4.07
CA GLY A 53 -1.00 -19.02 -5.03
C GLY A 53 -0.54 -19.09 -6.49
N LYS A 54 -1.20 -18.32 -7.35
CA LYS A 54 -0.93 -18.22 -8.80
C LYS A 54 -0.55 -16.83 -9.23
N ARG A 55 -0.77 -15.81 -8.39
CA ARG A 55 -0.63 -14.41 -8.78
C ARG A 55 -0.03 -13.58 -7.65
N SER A 56 0.78 -12.61 -8.03
CA SER A 56 1.12 -11.48 -7.17
C SER A 56 0.80 -10.18 -7.89
N VAL A 57 0.84 -9.04 -7.19
CA VAL A 57 0.70 -7.74 -7.84
C VAL A 57 2.08 -7.10 -8.04
N ARG A 58 2.26 -6.48 -9.20
CA ARG A 58 3.52 -5.89 -9.65
C ARG A 58 3.37 -4.42 -9.99
N ILE A 59 4.40 -3.64 -9.65
CA ILE A 59 4.59 -2.27 -10.13
C ILE A 59 6.07 -2.10 -10.50
N ALA A 60 6.34 -1.63 -11.71
CA ALA A 60 7.67 -1.40 -12.25
C ALA A 60 7.81 0.06 -12.71
N VAL A 61 8.63 0.80 -11.99
CA VAL A 61 8.94 2.20 -12.23
C VAL A 61 10.34 2.28 -12.84
N SER A 62 10.45 2.86 -14.04
CA SER A 62 11.72 2.94 -14.78
C SER A 62 12.39 4.31 -14.73
N ARG A 63 11.71 5.35 -14.27
CA ARG A 63 12.24 6.71 -14.17
C ARG A 63 12.07 7.24 -12.76
N ARG A 64 12.94 8.17 -12.36
CA ARG A 64 12.88 8.75 -11.02
C ARG A 64 11.63 9.62 -10.82
N GLU A 65 11.14 10.27 -11.88
CA GLU A 65 10.00 11.19 -11.83
C GLU A 65 8.64 10.48 -11.77
N ASP A 66 8.62 9.16 -11.89
CA ASP A 66 7.39 8.35 -11.90
C ASP A 66 7.23 7.58 -10.60
N ASP A 67 6.01 7.18 -10.35
CA ASP A 67 5.64 6.26 -9.29
C ASP A 67 4.38 5.50 -9.71
N GLY A 68 3.92 4.62 -8.83
CA GLY A 68 2.64 3.98 -9.00
C GLY A 68 2.20 3.35 -7.70
N LEU A 69 0.87 3.27 -7.51
CA LEU A 69 0.33 2.61 -6.35
C LEU A 69 -0.95 1.83 -6.64
N TYR A 70 -1.08 0.69 -5.96
CA TYR A 70 -2.38 0.06 -5.70
C TYR A 70 -2.88 0.50 -4.34
N ARG A 71 -4.20 0.66 -4.17
CA ARG A 71 -4.81 0.99 -2.89
C ARG A 71 -6.12 0.25 -2.65
N GLN A 72 -6.40 0.00 -1.38
CA GLN A 72 -7.68 -0.50 -0.90
C GLN A 72 -8.08 0.22 0.39
N VAL A 73 -9.37 0.52 0.53
CA VAL A 73 -9.92 1.15 1.74
C VAL A 73 -10.60 0.09 2.60
N VAL A 74 -10.16 -0.02 3.85
CA VAL A 74 -10.76 -0.87 4.88
C VAL A 74 -11.69 -0.03 5.75
N THR A 75 -13.00 -0.32 5.65
CA THR A 75 -14.07 0.43 6.34
C THR A 75 -14.67 -0.31 7.54
N ARG A 76 -14.44 -1.62 7.64
CA ARG A 76 -14.93 -2.47 8.74
C ARG A 76 -13.82 -2.69 9.76
N LEU A 77 -13.53 -1.66 10.53
CA LEU A 77 -12.57 -1.71 11.64
C LEU A 77 -13.18 -2.46 12.83
N VAL A 78 -12.35 -3.21 13.56
CA VAL A 78 -12.74 -3.90 14.79
C VAL A 78 -12.84 -2.86 15.91
N PRO A 79 -14.02 -2.71 16.55
CA PRO A 79 -14.19 -1.73 17.63
C PRO A 79 -13.24 -1.97 18.81
N GLY A 80 -12.68 -0.90 19.37
CA GLY A 80 -11.79 -0.97 20.52
C GLY A 80 -10.35 -1.41 20.22
N THR A 81 -10.04 -1.77 18.98
CA THR A 81 -8.66 -2.10 18.58
C THR A 81 -7.78 -0.86 18.57
N LYS A 82 -6.73 -0.88 19.41
CA LYS A 82 -5.69 0.16 19.43
C LYS A 82 -4.61 -0.08 18.38
N LEU A 83 -4.27 -1.34 18.15
CA LEU A 83 -3.20 -1.72 17.25
C LEU A 83 -3.66 -2.77 16.24
N TYR A 84 -3.30 -2.54 14.98
CA TYR A 84 -3.44 -3.51 13.92
C TYR A 84 -2.07 -4.02 13.52
N ARG A 85 -1.97 -5.31 13.24
CA ARG A 85 -0.79 -5.90 12.60
C ARG A 85 -1.00 -5.86 11.09
N LEU A 86 -0.13 -5.13 10.40
CA LEU A 86 -0.01 -5.12 8.95
C LEU A 86 1.16 -6.02 8.57
N SER A 87 0.97 -6.93 7.63
CA SER A 87 2.06 -7.71 7.04
C SER A 87 1.91 -7.86 5.54
N ALA A 88 3.03 -8.10 4.86
CA ALA A 88 3.09 -8.37 3.44
C ALA A 88 4.33 -9.21 3.11
N TRP A 89 4.27 -9.98 2.04
CA TRP A 89 5.44 -10.46 1.34
C TRP A 89 5.82 -9.46 0.25
N VAL A 90 7.09 -9.07 0.21
CA VAL A 90 7.60 -8.08 -0.75
C VAL A 90 8.85 -8.60 -1.41
N LYS A 91 8.93 -8.46 -2.73
CA LYS A 91 10.13 -8.71 -3.54
C LYS A 91 10.47 -7.44 -4.31
N THR A 92 11.75 -7.15 -4.50
CA THR A 92 12.22 -5.96 -5.21
C THR A 92 13.39 -6.27 -6.13
N GLU A 93 13.43 -5.60 -7.27
CA GLU A 93 14.47 -5.75 -8.29
C GLU A 93 14.79 -4.40 -8.96
N GLY A 94 16.06 -4.20 -9.32
CA GLY A 94 16.50 -3.00 -10.03
C GLY A 94 16.34 -1.72 -9.20
N VAL A 95 16.42 -1.82 -7.87
CA VAL A 95 16.27 -0.69 -6.97
C VAL A 95 17.49 0.24 -7.09
N ALA A 96 17.27 1.40 -7.68
CA ALA A 96 18.27 2.45 -7.84
C ALA A 96 17.79 3.74 -7.17
N ASN A 97 17.94 3.82 -5.85
CA ASN A 97 17.44 4.88 -4.94
C ASN A 97 15.91 4.96 -4.78
N GLY A 98 15.13 4.27 -5.62
CA GLY A 98 13.70 4.06 -5.39
C GLY A 98 13.42 3.18 -4.17
N ASP A 99 12.14 2.93 -3.91
CA ASP A 99 11.71 1.98 -2.88
C ASP A 99 10.34 1.39 -3.17
N ALA A 100 10.01 0.33 -2.46
CA ALA A 100 8.68 -0.27 -2.38
C ALA A 100 8.15 -0.08 -0.97
N ARG A 101 6.90 0.36 -0.84
CA ARG A 101 6.28 0.66 0.46
C ARG A 101 4.90 0.07 0.59
N VAL A 102 4.56 -0.34 1.81
CA VAL A 102 3.16 -0.47 2.23
C VAL A 102 2.88 0.68 3.19
N ILE A 103 1.87 1.48 2.86
CA ILE A 103 1.52 2.72 3.55
C ILE A 103 0.13 2.56 4.16
N ALA A 104 -0.08 3.10 5.36
CA ALA A 104 -1.39 3.20 5.99
C ALA A 104 -1.79 4.67 6.15
N ALA A 105 -2.90 5.07 5.54
CA ALA A 105 -3.49 6.40 5.75
C ALA A 105 -4.82 6.28 6.51
N TYR A 106 -4.99 7.11 7.53
CA TYR A 106 -6.10 7.05 8.47
C TYR A 106 -7.08 8.19 8.22
N TYR A 107 -8.35 7.84 8.13
CA TYR A 107 -9.42 8.80 7.86
C TYR A 107 -10.55 8.66 8.88
N GLY A 108 -11.06 9.79 9.35
CA GLY A 108 -12.25 9.87 10.19
C GLY A 108 -13.49 10.25 9.39
N SER A 109 -14.66 10.07 10.01
CA SER A 109 -15.93 10.54 9.46
C SER A 109 -15.96 12.07 9.42
N ALA A 110 -16.42 12.67 8.31
CA ALA A 110 -16.73 14.11 8.30
C ALA A 110 -18.12 14.35 8.89
N PRO A 111 -18.26 15.26 9.88
CA PRO A 111 -19.58 15.68 10.34
C PRO A 111 -20.32 16.46 9.24
N GLY A 112 -21.54 16.03 8.90
CA GLY A 112 -22.52 16.86 8.18
C GLY A 112 -22.54 16.79 6.65
N SER A 113 -21.75 15.94 5.97
CA SER A 113 -21.83 15.82 4.51
C SER A 113 -22.93 14.83 4.08
N LYS A 114 -23.91 15.33 3.31
CA LYS A 114 -24.93 14.53 2.61
C LYS A 114 -24.46 14.02 1.24
N ALA A 115 -23.20 14.28 0.89
CA ALA A 115 -22.53 13.74 -0.29
C ALA A 115 -21.54 12.66 0.14
N PRO A 116 -21.38 11.57 -0.63
CA PRO A 116 -20.25 10.68 -0.41
C PRO A 116 -18.95 11.48 -0.68
N ALA A 117 -18.00 11.41 0.25
CA ALA A 117 -16.58 11.71 0.05
C ALA A 117 -16.04 13.13 0.30
N GLU A 118 -16.17 13.62 1.54
CA GLU A 118 -14.96 14.18 2.17
C GLU A 118 -14.73 13.41 3.47
N LYS A 119 -13.71 12.56 3.50
CA LYS A 119 -13.27 11.92 4.74
C LYS A 119 -12.22 12.82 5.38
N LYS A 120 -12.28 13.00 6.70
CA LYS A 120 -11.30 13.83 7.41
C LYS A 120 -9.98 13.07 7.44
N TRP A 121 -8.93 13.57 6.79
CA TRP A 121 -7.58 13.03 6.97
C TRP A 121 -7.15 13.20 8.43
N LEU A 122 -6.63 12.13 9.05
CA LEU A 122 -6.19 12.14 10.44
C LEU A 122 -4.68 12.04 10.56
N ALA A 123 -4.09 11.03 9.91
CA ALA A 123 -2.65 10.80 9.88
C ALA A 123 -2.31 9.82 8.75
N ALA A 124 -1.02 9.56 8.57
CA ALA A 124 -0.54 8.43 7.78
C ALA A 124 0.79 7.92 8.35
N ASP A 125 1.01 6.61 8.22
CA ASP A 125 2.33 5.99 8.31
C ASP A 125 2.82 5.66 6.91
N TYR A 126 3.69 6.53 6.38
CA TYR A 126 4.29 6.40 5.05
C TYR A 126 5.43 5.38 4.98
N ASN A 127 5.79 4.74 6.09
CA ASN A 127 6.89 3.79 6.19
C ASN A 127 6.49 2.51 6.95
N ALA A 128 5.19 2.20 7.04
CA ALA A 128 4.73 1.03 7.78
C ALA A 128 5.48 -0.23 7.35
N ILE A 129 5.66 -0.44 6.04
CA ILE A 129 6.66 -1.37 5.49
C ILE A 129 7.44 -0.65 4.40
N ARG A 130 8.77 -0.81 4.37
CA ARG A 130 9.64 -0.22 3.34
C ARG A 130 10.78 -1.16 2.95
N VAL A 131 10.99 -1.33 1.64
CA VAL A 131 12.12 -2.06 1.06
C VAL A 131 12.81 -1.13 0.04
N SER A 132 14.08 -0.83 0.27
CA SER A 132 14.86 0.13 -0.55
C SER A 132 16.16 -0.46 -1.09
N LYS A 133 16.19 -1.78 -1.27
CA LYS A 133 17.29 -2.53 -1.89
C LYS A 133 16.68 -3.71 -2.65
N ASP A 134 17.44 -4.30 -3.56
CA ASP A 134 17.06 -5.56 -4.18
C ASP A 134 16.94 -6.66 -3.12
N SER A 135 15.89 -7.46 -3.22
CA SER A 135 15.62 -8.55 -2.30
C SER A 135 14.78 -9.61 -2.97
N ASP A 136 15.00 -10.87 -2.60
CA ASP A 136 14.00 -11.90 -2.84
C ASP A 136 12.80 -11.72 -1.89
N TRP A 137 11.75 -12.54 -2.03
CA TRP A 137 10.57 -12.46 -1.17
C TRP A 137 10.93 -12.40 0.32
N GLN A 138 10.53 -11.31 0.98
CA GLN A 138 10.70 -11.11 2.42
C GLN A 138 9.34 -10.92 3.09
N PHE A 139 9.13 -11.64 4.19
CA PHE A 139 8.01 -11.36 5.08
C PHE A 139 8.32 -10.13 5.92
N LEU A 140 7.44 -9.13 5.84
CA LEU A 140 7.58 -7.87 6.57
C LEU A 140 6.31 -7.63 7.36
N CYS A 141 6.47 -7.11 8.58
CA CYS A 141 5.39 -6.91 9.53
C CYS A 141 5.59 -5.60 10.29
N SER A 142 4.50 -4.88 10.52
CA SER A 142 4.48 -3.64 11.28
C SER A 142 3.20 -3.54 12.11
N LEU A 143 3.27 -2.76 13.18
CA LEU A 143 2.13 -2.41 14.01
C LEU A 143 1.66 -1.01 13.63
N LEU A 144 0.40 -0.92 13.26
CA LEU A 144 -0.30 0.32 12.96
C LEU A 144 -1.06 0.76 14.20
N GLU A 145 -0.94 2.04 14.55
CA GLU A 145 -1.69 2.68 15.61
C GLU A 145 -2.62 3.74 15.01
N PRO A 146 -3.85 3.36 14.59
CA PRO A 146 -4.80 4.33 14.06
C PRO A 146 -5.13 5.41 15.10
N PRO A 147 -5.07 6.71 14.75
CA PRO A 147 -5.44 7.78 15.66
C PRO A 147 -6.91 7.66 16.14
N PRO A 148 -7.25 8.21 17.32
CA PRO A 148 -8.63 8.30 17.77
C PRO A 148 -9.54 8.94 16.72
N GLY A 149 -10.72 8.35 16.51
CA GLY A 149 -11.68 8.81 15.51
C GLY A 149 -11.46 8.26 14.10
N THR A 150 -10.49 7.36 13.90
CA THR A 150 -10.34 6.64 12.63
C THR A 150 -11.58 5.80 12.34
N ALA A 151 -12.21 6.07 11.20
CA ALA A 151 -13.30 5.30 10.63
C ALA A 151 -12.81 4.34 9.54
N ASP A 152 -11.77 4.75 8.79
CA ASP A 152 -11.22 3.98 7.69
C ASP A 152 -9.70 3.96 7.68
N ILE A 153 -9.14 2.85 7.22
CA ILE A 153 -7.70 2.73 6.94
C ILE A 153 -7.55 2.46 5.44
N ARG A 154 -6.82 3.33 4.74
CA ARG A 154 -6.40 3.08 3.36
C ARG A 154 -5.01 2.43 3.39
N ILE A 155 -4.92 1.21 2.88
CA ILE A 155 -3.65 0.54 2.63
C ILE A 155 -3.24 0.81 1.18
N ALA A 156 -2.00 1.22 0.98
CA ALA A 156 -1.45 1.47 -0.35
C ALA A 156 -0.10 0.74 -0.54
N LEU A 157 0.05 0.07 -1.67
CA LEU A 157 1.28 -0.51 -2.18
C LEU A 157 1.90 0.50 -3.11
N TRP A 158 2.99 1.15 -2.74
CA TRP A 158 3.51 2.30 -3.47
C TRP A 158 4.97 2.08 -3.84
N VAL A 159 5.28 2.22 -5.13
CA VAL A 159 6.65 2.12 -5.65
C VAL A 159 7.15 3.49 -6.07
N ASN A 160 8.38 3.80 -5.65
CA ASN A 160 9.09 5.07 -5.85
C ASN A 160 8.36 6.30 -5.30
N PHE A 161 7.79 6.18 -4.09
CA PHE A 161 7.03 7.26 -3.42
C PHE A 161 7.77 8.61 -3.41
N ASN A 162 9.08 8.61 -3.18
CA ASN A 162 9.87 9.85 -3.07
C ASN A 162 10.42 10.38 -4.40
N TYR A 163 10.02 9.83 -5.54
CA TYR A 163 10.59 10.18 -6.85
C TYR A 163 12.13 10.08 -6.89
N ALA A 164 12.67 9.06 -6.24
CA ALA A 164 14.10 8.94 -5.97
C ALA A 164 14.83 8.10 -7.02
N GLY A 165 14.14 7.16 -7.67
CA GLY A 165 14.69 6.42 -8.79
C GLY A 165 13.97 5.12 -9.13
N PRO A 166 14.45 4.40 -10.15
CA PRO A 166 13.85 3.15 -10.61
C PRO A 166 13.69 2.12 -9.48
N CYS A 167 12.60 1.38 -9.55
CA CYS A 167 12.29 0.29 -8.63
C CYS A 167 11.22 -0.59 -9.29
N LYS A 168 11.43 -1.91 -9.29
CA LYS A 168 10.39 -2.88 -9.58
C LYS A 168 10.09 -3.65 -8.31
N ALA A 169 8.82 -3.78 -7.99
CA ALA A 169 8.38 -4.49 -6.81
C ALA A 169 7.19 -5.41 -7.10
N TRP A 170 7.15 -6.49 -6.36
CA TRP A 170 6.00 -7.37 -6.24
C TRP A 170 5.56 -7.42 -4.79
N PHE A 171 4.26 -7.48 -4.60
CA PHE A 171 3.63 -7.62 -3.30
C PHE A 171 2.69 -8.82 -3.34
N ASP A 172 2.64 -9.55 -2.24
CA ASP A 172 1.79 -10.73 -2.11
C ASP A 172 1.39 -10.95 -0.65
N ASP A 173 0.33 -11.75 -0.45
CA ASP A 173 -0.09 -12.26 0.85
C ASP A 173 -0.21 -11.17 1.94
N LEU A 174 -0.89 -10.07 1.61
CA LEU A 174 -1.13 -9.00 2.57
C LEU A 174 -2.08 -9.44 3.68
N SER A 175 -1.88 -8.89 4.87
CA SER A 175 -2.78 -9.09 5.99
C SER A 175 -2.88 -7.83 6.84
N LEU A 176 -4.10 -7.51 7.25
CA LEU A 176 -4.39 -6.47 8.24
C LEU A 176 -5.33 -7.07 9.30
N THR A 177 -4.77 -7.37 10.47
CA THR A 177 -5.49 -8.03 11.57
C THR A 177 -5.49 -7.18 12.82
N ALA A 178 -6.63 -7.08 13.48
CA ALA A 178 -6.69 -6.50 14.82
C ALA A 178 -5.81 -7.32 15.79
N THR A 179 -5.21 -6.63 16.75
CA THR A 179 -4.45 -7.26 17.84
C THR A 179 -5.12 -7.00 19.18
N ASP A 180 -4.74 -7.78 20.18
CA ASP A 180 -5.08 -7.58 21.59
C ASP A 180 -4.09 -6.64 22.32
N LEU A 181 -2.98 -6.28 21.66
CA LEU A 181 -1.97 -5.38 22.17
C LEU A 181 -2.55 -4.00 22.48
N GLN A 182 -2.15 -3.47 23.64
CA GLN A 182 -2.60 -2.16 24.12
C GLN A 182 -1.62 -1.03 23.81
N GLU A 183 -0.36 -1.39 23.55
CA GLU A 183 0.74 -0.52 23.19
C GLU A 183 1.71 -1.33 22.31
N ALA A 184 2.48 -0.64 21.46
CA ALA A 184 3.47 -1.31 20.65
C ALA A 184 4.56 -1.85 21.60
N PRO A 185 4.96 -3.13 21.50
CA PRO A 185 6.05 -3.64 22.29
C PRO A 185 7.31 -2.82 21.98
N PRO A 186 8.17 -2.56 22.98
CA PRO A 186 9.44 -1.90 22.73
C PRO A 186 10.19 -2.67 21.64
N LEU A 187 10.75 -1.93 20.68
CA LEU A 187 11.61 -2.51 19.65
C LEU A 187 12.79 -3.18 20.36
N ALA A 188 12.72 -4.50 20.55
CA ALA A 188 13.88 -5.27 20.96
C ALA A 188 14.86 -5.18 19.79
N HIS A 189 16.03 -4.61 20.03
CA HIS A 189 17.10 -4.51 19.04
C HIS A 189 17.33 -5.90 18.42
N LEU A 190 17.00 -6.05 17.13
CA LEU A 190 17.38 -7.17 16.29
C LEU A 190 18.70 -6.84 15.58
#